data_AF-Q9R330-F1
#
_entry.id   AF-Q9R330-F1
#
_cell.length_a   1.000
_cell.length_b   1.000
_cell.length_c   1.000
_cell.angle_alpha   90.00
_cell.angle_beta   90.00
_cell.angle_gamma   90.00
#
_symmetry.space_group_name_H-M   'P 1'
#
loop_
_entity.id
_entity.type
_entity.pdbx_description
1 polymer ?
#
loop_
_entity_poly.entity_id
_entity_poly.type
_entity_poly.pdbx_seq_one_letter_code
_entity_poly.pdbx_strand_id
1 'polypeptide(L)'
;SAEYADIILPDCTASEQMDFCLDASSGNMAYVIFADQVIKPRFECKNIYDITSGLARHMGVEQKFTEGRTQEEWMRHLYQQSQAAIPELPSFEDFRAQGMFKKRDPAGHHVAYHDFRTDPVANPLSTPSGKIEIYSAALAEIAATWEL
;
A
#
# COMPACT_ATOMS: atom_id res chain seq x y z
N SER A 1 -3.16 -23.72 2.99
CA SER A 1 -3.17 -22.75 4.10
C SER A 1 -4.42 -22.95 4.96
N ALA A 2 -5.61 -22.49 4.55
CA ALA A 2 -6.83 -22.64 5.35
C ALA A 2 -7.25 -24.11 5.63
N GLU A 3 -7.00 -25.04 4.71
CA GLU A 3 -7.31 -26.47 4.87
C GLU A 3 -6.63 -27.14 6.07
N TYR A 4 -5.54 -26.57 6.57
CA TYR A 4 -4.74 -27.12 7.66
C TYR A 4 -4.77 -26.25 8.92
N ALA A 5 -5.71 -25.30 9.02
CA ALA A 5 -5.82 -24.40 10.15
C ALA A 5 -6.73 -24.96 11.25
N ASP A 6 -6.33 -24.83 12.52
CA ASP A 6 -7.18 -25.17 13.66
C ASP A 6 -8.37 -24.21 13.82
N ILE A 7 -8.17 -22.93 13.45
CA ILE A 7 -9.17 -21.86 13.56
C ILE A 7 -9.21 -21.10 12.24
N ILE A 8 -10.43 -20.91 11.72
CA ILE A 8 -10.70 -20.13 10.51
C ILE A 8 -11.67 -19.00 10.87
N LEU A 9 -11.27 -17.76 10.54
CA LEU A 9 -12.10 -16.58 10.69
C LEU A 9 -12.39 -16.00 9.30
N PRO A 10 -13.65 -16.02 8.82
CA PRO A 10 -13.98 -15.62 7.45
C PRO A 10 -14.04 -14.09 7.32
N ASP A 11 -13.19 -13.54 6.44
CA ASP A 11 -13.14 -12.11 6.12
C ASP A 11 -14.12 -11.74 4.98
N CYS A 12 -14.42 -10.45 4.88
CA CYS A 12 -15.14 -9.85 3.76
C CYS A 12 -14.25 -9.70 2.51
N THR A 13 -14.83 -9.91 1.33
CA THR A 13 -14.24 -9.46 0.07
C THR A 13 -14.27 -7.93 -0.05
N ALA A 14 -13.54 -7.38 -1.02
CA ALA A 14 -13.53 -5.94 -1.28
C ALA A 14 -14.93 -5.36 -1.59
N SER A 15 -15.84 -6.14 -2.18
CA SER A 15 -17.21 -5.68 -2.48
C SER A 15 -18.15 -5.71 -1.27
N GLU A 16 -17.73 -6.34 -0.18
CA GLU A 16 -18.51 -6.52 1.06
C GLU A 16 -18.14 -5.51 2.15
N GLN A 17 -17.20 -4.60 1.89
CA GLN A 17 -16.73 -3.60 2.85
C GLN A 17 -16.33 -2.30 2.17
N MET A 18 -16.14 -1.25 2.96
CA MET A 18 -15.67 0.05 2.49
C MET A 18 -14.15 0.15 2.66
N ASP A 19 -13.43 0.55 1.61
CA ASP A 19 -11.98 0.81 1.68
C ASP A 19 -11.52 1.76 0.56
N PHE A 20 -10.25 2.14 0.60
CA PHE A 20 -9.57 2.80 -0.52
C PHE A 20 -8.71 1.78 -1.26
N CYS A 21 -8.93 1.63 -2.56
CA CYS A 21 -8.05 0.83 -3.40
C CYS A 21 -6.98 1.74 -4.03
N LEU A 22 -5.73 1.50 -3.65
CA LEU A 22 -4.55 2.10 -4.26
C LEU A 22 -4.02 1.17 -5.36
N ASP A 23 -3.51 1.75 -6.45
CA ASP A 23 -2.73 0.97 -7.41
C ASP A 23 -1.29 0.83 -6.92
N ALA A 24 -0.80 -0.41 -6.84
CA ALA A 24 0.57 -0.72 -6.49
C ALA A 24 1.59 -0.35 -7.60
N SER A 25 1.16 -0.10 -8.85
CA SER A 25 2.04 0.30 -9.96
C SER A 25 1.29 1.06 -11.07
N SER A 26 1.04 2.35 -10.84
CA SER A 26 0.25 3.22 -11.73
C SER A 26 1.06 4.03 -12.76
N GLY A 27 2.35 3.73 -12.92
CA GLY A 27 3.24 4.44 -13.86
C GLY A 27 3.18 5.95 -13.66
N ASN A 28 2.92 6.70 -14.73
CA ASN A 28 2.83 8.17 -14.68
C ASN A 28 1.43 8.71 -14.36
N MET A 29 0.49 7.85 -13.95
CA MET A 29 -0.90 8.23 -13.66
C MET A 29 -1.36 7.57 -12.36
N ALA A 30 -0.99 8.16 -11.22
CA ALA A 30 -1.49 7.72 -9.93
C ALA A 30 -3.02 7.82 -9.87
N TYR A 31 -3.66 6.87 -9.21
CA TYR A 31 -5.08 6.95 -8.91
C TYR A 31 -5.42 6.23 -7.62
N VAL A 32 -6.52 6.65 -7.01
CA VAL A 32 -7.15 6.00 -5.86
C VAL A 32 -8.62 5.81 -6.16
N ILE A 33 -9.12 4.62 -5.88
CA ILE A 33 -10.54 4.26 -6.06
C ILE A 33 -11.19 4.21 -4.69
N PHE A 34 -12.36 4.82 -4.58
CA PHE A 34 -13.24 4.62 -3.44
C PHE A 34 -13.98 3.30 -3.63
N ALA A 35 -13.58 2.27 -2.91
CA ALA A 35 -14.28 0.99 -2.92
C ALA A 35 -15.39 1.04 -1.87
N ASP A 36 -16.59 1.43 -2.30
CA ASP A 36 -17.76 1.41 -1.43
C ASP A 36 -18.32 -0.01 -1.28
N GLN A 37 -19.05 -0.26 -0.19
CA GLN A 37 -19.71 -1.54 0.03
C GLN A 37 -20.86 -1.71 -0.96
N VAL A 38 -20.72 -2.66 -1.89
CA VAL A 38 -21.72 -2.93 -2.95
C VAL A 38 -22.71 -4.00 -2.52
N ILE A 39 -22.26 -4.98 -1.72
CA ILE A 39 -23.11 -6.03 -1.17
C ILE A 39 -22.87 -6.15 0.33
N LYS A 40 -23.84 -6.71 1.05
CA LYS A 40 -23.67 -7.02 2.47
C LYS A 40 -22.69 -8.20 2.64
N PRO A 41 -21.95 -8.27 3.75
CA PRO A 41 -21.14 -9.44 4.10
C PRO A 41 -22.00 -10.70 4.02
N ARG A 42 -21.50 -11.71 3.32
CA ARG A 42 -22.19 -12.98 3.15
C ARG A 42 -21.99 -13.86 4.37
N PHE A 43 -23.03 -14.63 4.69
CA PHE A 43 -23.00 -15.59 5.80
C PHE A 43 -22.62 -14.90 7.13
N GLU A 44 -21.58 -15.39 7.80
CA GLU A 44 -21.05 -14.86 9.05
C GLU A 44 -19.72 -14.11 8.85
N CYS A 45 -19.38 -13.76 7.60
CA CYS A 45 -18.18 -12.97 7.31
C CYS A 45 -18.22 -11.63 8.04
N LYS A 46 -17.07 -11.23 8.56
CA LYS A 46 -16.85 -9.92 9.17
C LYS A 46 -15.59 -9.34 8.53
N ASN A 47 -15.55 -8.01 8.35
CA ASN A 47 -14.31 -7.40 7.90
C ASN A 47 -13.20 -7.63 8.94
N ILE A 48 -11.96 -7.60 8.49
CA ILE A 48 -10.80 -7.82 9.36
C ILE A 48 -10.72 -6.84 10.52
N TYR A 49 -11.21 -5.61 10.35
CA TYR A 49 -11.23 -4.60 11.42
C TYR A 49 -12.14 -5.02 12.58
N ASP A 50 -13.33 -5.53 12.30
CA ASP A 50 -14.28 -6.02 13.30
C ASP A 50 -13.79 -7.30 13.98
N ILE A 51 -13.17 -8.21 13.20
CA ILE A 51 -12.56 -9.43 13.75
C ILE A 51 -11.47 -9.07 14.76
N THR A 52 -10.52 -8.22 14.35
CA THR A 52 -9.38 -7.83 15.19
C THR A 52 -9.79 -6.93 16.35
N SER A 53 -10.80 -6.07 16.17
CA SER A 53 -11.43 -5.31 17.26
C SER A 53 -12.09 -6.24 18.29
N GLY A 54 -12.76 -7.30 17.86
CA GLY A 54 -13.32 -8.32 18.73
C GLY A 54 -12.24 -9.06 19.54
N LEU A 55 -11.11 -9.41 18.91
CA LEU A 55 -9.96 -9.98 19.60
C LEU A 55 -9.37 -9.00 20.62
N ALA A 56 -9.16 -7.75 20.23
CA ALA A 56 -8.65 -6.70 21.10
C ALA A 56 -9.55 -6.48 22.33
N ARG A 57 -10.88 -6.55 22.15
CA ARG A 57 -11.86 -6.53 23.25
C ARG A 57 -11.67 -7.69 24.22
N HIS A 58 -11.54 -8.91 23.70
CA HIS A 58 -11.30 -10.09 24.54
C HIS A 58 -9.98 -10.00 25.31
N MET A 59 -8.97 -9.36 24.72
CA MET A 59 -7.66 -9.10 25.35
C MET A 59 -7.64 -7.87 26.27
N GLY A 60 -8.74 -7.13 26.40
CA GLY A 60 -8.83 -5.94 27.25
C GLY A 60 -8.08 -4.71 26.71
N VAL A 61 -7.79 -4.67 25.40
CA VAL A 61 -7.04 -3.58 24.74
C VAL A 61 -7.82 -2.86 23.63
N GLU A 62 -9.14 -3.09 23.53
CA GLU A 62 -10.01 -2.51 22.49
C GLU A 62 -9.81 -1.01 22.30
N GLN A 63 -9.87 -0.21 23.36
CA GLN A 63 -9.74 1.25 23.24
C GLN A 63 -8.39 1.69 22.67
N LYS A 64 -7.31 0.96 22.96
CA LYS A 64 -5.98 1.24 22.40
C LYS A 64 -5.87 0.82 20.94
N PHE A 65 -6.61 -0.22 20.55
CA PHE A 65 -6.61 -0.75 19.20
C PHE A 65 -7.50 0.10 18.25
N THR A 66 -8.74 0.37 18.66
CA THR A 66 -9.73 1.08 17.82
C THR A 66 -9.59 2.59 17.91
N GLU A 67 -8.97 3.10 18.98
CA GLU A 67 -9.00 4.52 19.35
C GLU A 67 -10.42 5.12 19.43
N GLY A 68 -11.43 4.26 19.64
CA GLY A 68 -12.83 4.66 19.63
C GLY A 68 -13.40 4.94 18.23
N ARG A 69 -12.71 4.53 17.16
CA ARG A 69 -13.18 4.66 15.77
C ARG A 69 -13.70 3.34 15.21
N THR A 70 -14.66 3.42 14.31
CA THR A 70 -15.07 2.37 13.38
C THR A 70 -14.17 2.36 12.16
N GLN A 71 -14.29 1.34 11.29
CA GLN A 71 -13.56 1.28 10.02
C GLN A 71 -13.82 2.54 9.15
N GLU A 72 -15.08 2.97 9.01
CA GLU A 72 -15.39 4.18 8.23
C GLU A 72 -14.80 5.44 8.87
N GLU A 73 -14.82 5.57 10.19
CA GLU A 73 -14.21 6.71 10.87
C GLU A 73 -12.69 6.74 10.70
N TRP A 74 -12.04 5.57 10.65
CA TRP A 74 -10.63 5.47 10.28
C TRP A 74 -10.40 5.93 8.84
N MET A 75 -11.22 5.48 7.89
CA MET A 75 -11.12 5.95 6.51
C MET A 75 -11.26 7.47 6.42
N ARG A 76 -12.24 8.07 7.10
CA ARG A 76 -12.43 9.53 7.14
C ARG A 76 -11.23 10.24 7.76
N HIS A 77 -10.67 9.70 8.85
CA HIS A 77 -9.49 10.26 9.50
C HIS A 77 -8.25 10.25 8.58
N LEU A 78 -7.98 9.11 7.94
CA LEU A 78 -6.85 8.96 7.01
C LEU A 78 -7.05 9.80 5.73
N TYR A 79 -8.29 9.93 5.28
CA TYR A 79 -8.63 10.80 4.16
C TYR A 79 -8.33 12.28 4.44
N GLN A 80 -8.66 12.77 5.64
CA GLN A 80 -8.34 14.14 6.05
C GLN A 80 -6.83 14.40 6.06
N GLN A 81 -6.02 13.43 6.54
CA GLN A 81 -4.56 13.52 6.46
C GLN A 81 -4.07 13.58 5.01
N SER A 82 -4.67 12.77 4.13
CA SER A 82 -4.36 12.75 2.70
C SER A 82 -4.72 14.07 2.02
N GLN A 83 -5.87 14.67 2.33
CA GLN A 83 -6.28 15.99 1.81
C GLN A 83 -5.32 17.10 2.21
N ALA A 84 -4.73 17.05 3.40
CA ALA A 84 -3.72 18.02 3.82
C ALA A 84 -2.44 17.93 2.97
N ALA A 85 -2.06 16.71 2.53
CA ALA A 85 -0.92 16.48 1.65
C ALA A 85 -1.24 16.71 0.16
N ILE A 86 -2.50 16.49 -0.24
CA ILE A 86 -2.99 16.58 -1.62
C ILE A 86 -4.26 17.46 -1.65
N PRO A 87 -4.12 18.79 -1.70
CA PRO A 87 -5.27 19.72 -1.66
C PRO A 87 -6.27 19.57 -2.83
N GLU A 88 -5.88 18.87 -3.89
CA GLU A 88 -6.72 18.55 -5.05
C GLU A 88 -7.75 17.44 -4.76
N LEU A 89 -7.57 16.68 -3.68
CA LEU A 89 -8.53 15.66 -3.28
C LEU A 89 -9.87 16.31 -2.92
N PRO A 90 -10.99 15.88 -3.52
CA PRO A 90 -12.30 16.47 -3.27
C PRO A 90 -12.79 16.15 -1.85
N SER A 91 -13.96 16.62 -1.43
CA SER A 91 -14.50 16.21 -0.12
C SER A 91 -14.69 14.69 -0.06
N PHE A 92 -14.76 14.09 1.14
CA PHE A 92 -14.95 12.63 1.27
C PHE A 92 -16.22 12.15 0.55
N GLU A 93 -17.31 12.92 0.67
CA GLU A 93 -18.59 12.58 0.03
C GLU A 93 -18.52 12.75 -1.49
N ASP A 94 -17.84 13.80 -1.98
CA ASP A 94 -17.63 13.98 -3.42
C ASP A 94 -16.73 12.88 -3.99
N PHE A 95 -15.68 12.48 -3.26
CA PHE A 95 -14.81 11.39 -3.68
C PHE A 95 -15.57 10.07 -3.74
N ARG A 96 -16.38 9.77 -2.72
CA ARG A 96 -17.25 8.60 -2.66
C ARG A 96 -18.22 8.57 -3.85
N ALA A 97 -18.86 9.70 -4.17
CA ALA A 97 -19.77 9.81 -5.30
C ALA A 97 -19.05 9.69 -6.66
N GLN A 98 -17.85 10.25 -6.78
CA GLN A 98 -17.02 10.21 -7.99
C GLN A 98 -16.42 8.81 -8.22
N GLY A 99 -16.15 8.06 -7.16
CA GLY A 99 -15.59 6.70 -7.18
C GLY A 99 -14.09 6.62 -7.44
N MET A 100 -13.47 7.61 -8.08
CA MET A 100 -12.03 7.58 -8.37
C MET A 100 -11.42 8.96 -8.53
N PHE A 101 -10.25 9.17 -7.93
CA PHE A 101 -9.38 10.33 -8.14
C PHE A 101 -8.13 9.91 -8.91
N LYS A 102 -7.68 10.73 -9.87
CA LYS A 102 -6.47 10.46 -10.66
C LYS A 102 -5.58 11.68 -10.65
N LYS A 103 -4.27 11.46 -10.61
CA LYS A 103 -3.24 12.49 -10.70
C LYS A 103 -2.12 12.02 -11.62
N ARG A 104 -1.92 12.78 -12.70
CA ARG A 104 -0.80 12.56 -13.60
C ARG A 104 0.48 13.12 -12.97
N ASP A 105 1.59 12.42 -13.16
CA ASP A 105 2.89 12.96 -12.80
C ASP A 105 3.16 14.25 -13.60
N PRO A 106 3.35 15.41 -12.95
CA PRO A 106 3.67 16.66 -13.63
C PRO A 106 5.03 16.61 -14.35
N ALA A 107 5.96 15.76 -13.93
CA ALA A 107 7.25 15.57 -14.59
C ALA A 107 7.17 14.71 -15.86
N GLY A 108 6.01 14.11 -16.15
CA GLY A 108 5.78 13.35 -17.37
C GLY A 108 6.25 11.89 -17.27
N HIS A 109 6.83 11.37 -18.35
CA HIS A 109 7.28 9.98 -18.38
C HIS A 109 8.68 9.83 -17.80
N HIS A 110 8.81 8.99 -16.77
CA HIS A 110 10.12 8.58 -16.29
C HIS A 110 10.75 7.53 -17.20
N VAL A 111 12.01 7.76 -17.61
CA VAL A 111 12.83 6.78 -18.35
C VAL A 111 13.97 6.33 -17.43
N ALA A 112 13.91 5.08 -16.98
CA ALA A 112 14.93 4.53 -16.10
C ALA A 112 16.33 4.59 -16.74
N TYR A 113 17.34 4.95 -15.93
CA TYR A 113 18.75 5.07 -16.33
C TYR A 113 19.07 6.10 -17.43
N HIS A 114 18.14 7.00 -17.76
CA HIS A 114 18.39 8.06 -18.76
C HIS A 114 19.64 8.88 -18.44
N ASP A 115 19.77 9.32 -17.19
CA ASP A 115 20.86 10.22 -16.79
C ASP A 115 22.20 9.48 -16.72
N PHE A 116 22.22 8.24 -16.21
CA PHE A 116 23.40 7.37 -16.25
C PHE A 116 23.84 7.09 -17.69
N ARG A 117 22.90 6.88 -18.63
CA ARG A 117 23.23 6.71 -20.05
C ARG A 117 23.81 7.99 -20.66
N THR A 118 23.28 9.15 -20.27
CA THR A 118 23.68 10.45 -20.81
C THR A 118 25.06 10.86 -20.30
N ASP A 119 25.30 10.72 -19.01
CA ASP A 119 26.59 10.99 -18.37
C ASP A 119 26.79 10.05 -17.16
N PRO A 120 27.48 8.91 -17.35
CA PRO A 120 27.70 7.94 -16.27
C PRO A 120 28.73 8.39 -15.24
N VAL A 121 29.52 9.43 -15.53
CA VAL A 121 30.49 9.98 -14.57
C VAL A 121 29.79 10.95 -13.63
N ALA A 122 28.89 11.79 -14.15
CA ALA A 122 28.08 12.69 -13.34
C ALA A 122 26.94 11.98 -12.60
N ASN A 123 26.44 10.87 -13.13
CA ASN A 123 25.30 10.11 -12.56
C ASN A 123 25.65 8.64 -12.31
N PRO A 124 26.65 8.32 -11.46
CA PRO A 124 27.11 6.94 -11.26
C PRO A 124 26.04 6.07 -10.60
N LEU A 125 26.08 4.76 -10.87
CA LEU A 125 25.28 3.78 -10.13
C LEU A 125 25.78 3.62 -8.69
N SER A 126 24.97 3.01 -7.83
CA SER A 126 25.32 2.73 -6.43
C SER A 126 26.32 1.57 -6.24
N THR A 127 26.90 1.05 -7.33
CA THR A 127 27.93 0.02 -7.29
C THR A 127 29.30 0.62 -6.94
N PRO A 128 30.25 -0.17 -6.40
CA PRO A 128 31.59 0.31 -6.09
C PRO A 128 32.31 1.01 -7.25
N SER A 129 32.15 0.49 -8.46
CA SER A 129 32.72 1.10 -9.67
C SER A 129 31.91 2.27 -10.25
N GLY A 130 30.71 2.55 -9.73
CA GLY A 130 29.76 3.48 -10.31
C GLY A 130 29.13 3.01 -11.63
N LYS A 131 29.37 1.76 -12.05
CA LYS A 131 28.96 1.19 -13.34
C LYS A 131 28.17 -0.11 -13.16
N ILE A 132 27.65 -0.64 -14.27
CA ILE A 132 27.12 -2.01 -14.29
C ILE A 132 28.29 -2.99 -14.15
N GLU A 133 28.32 -3.73 -13.06
CA GLU A 133 29.38 -4.70 -12.76
C GLU A 133 29.02 -6.07 -13.34
N ILE A 134 29.50 -6.35 -14.55
CA ILE A 134 29.40 -7.69 -15.16
C ILE A 134 30.16 -8.73 -14.32
N TYR A 135 31.27 -8.31 -13.71
CA TYR A 135 32.00 -9.04 -12.69
C TYR A 135 31.94 -8.26 -11.38
N SER A 136 31.37 -8.86 -10.33
CA SER A 136 31.32 -8.25 -9.01
C SER A 136 32.52 -8.68 -8.18
N ALA A 137 33.45 -7.75 -7.96
CA ALA A 137 34.63 -7.98 -7.12
C ALA A 137 34.22 -8.31 -5.67
N ALA A 138 33.18 -7.66 -5.16
CA ALA A 138 32.65 -7.93 -3.83
C ALA A 138 32.13 -9.38 -3.67
N LEU A 139 31.38 -9.89 -4.65
CA LEU A 139 30.92 -11.28 -4.63
C LEU A 139 32.08 -12.27 -4.80
N ALA A 140 33.09 -11.93 -5.61
CA ALA A 140 34.27 -12.76 -5.77
C ALA A 140 35.09 -12.85 -4.48
N GLU A 141 35.23 -11.75 -3.74
CA GLU A 141 35.90 -11.72 -2.44
C GLU A 141 35.14 -12.56 -1.41
N ILE A 142 33.82 -12.40 -1.32
CA ILE A 142 32.97 -13.23 -0.45
C ILE A 142 33.16 -14.70 -0.80
N ALA A 143 33.07 -15.08 -2.08
CA ALA A 143 33.25 -16.47 -2.49
C ALA A 143 34.66 -17.03 -2.17
N ALA A 144 35.70 -16.20 -2.23
CA ALA A 144 37.07 -16.61 -1.95
C ALA A 144 37.40 -16.70 -0.45
N THR A 145 36.66 -15.99 0.40
CA THR A 145 36.95 -15.83 1.84
C THR A 145 35.89 -16.43 2.76
N TRP A 146 34.78 -16.93 2.20
CA TRP A 146 33.73 -17.59 2.98
C TRP A 146 34.27 -18.85 3.66
N GLU A 147 34.16 -18.91 4.98
CA GLU A 147 34.33 -20.13 5.78
C GLU A 147 32.96 -20.64 6.25
N LEU A 148 32.76 -21.96 6.18
CA LEU A 148 31.50 -22.66 6.54
C LEU A 148 31.27 -22.69 8.06
#